data_AF-A0A6I4UCL6-F1
#
_entry.id   AF-A0A6I4UCL6-F1
#
_cell.length_a   1.000
_cell.length_b   1.000
_cell.length_c   1.000
_cell.angle_alpha   90.00
_cell.angle_beta   90.00
_cell.angle_gamma   90.00
#
_symmetry.space_group_name_H-M   'P 1'
#
loop_
_entity.id
_entity.type
_entity.pdbx_description
1 polymer ?
#
loop_
_entity_poly.entity_id
_entity_poly.type
_entity_poly.pdbx_seq_one_letter_code
_entity_poly.pdbx_strand_id
1 'polypeptide(L)'
;MIAGLALTTPLSAKDSLGVFSDWGAFRDAAVPRCYAIAMPAASRLQRDFEPFATIGTWPRRGLRGQVHFRLSRKLRRDSSITVSIGGKRFELTGGGGDAWARDRTMDAAIVAAMRSADRMVIRATDTRGRRFSNTYSLAGAATAMDAATLACARR
;
A
#
# COMPACT_ATOMS: atom_id res chain seq x y z
N MET A 1 28.43 42.28 -9.93
CA MET A 1 28.45 40.80 -9.90
C MET A 1 27.50 40.38 -8.77
N ILE A 2 26.23 40.11 -9.07
CA ILE A 2 25.18 39.86 -8.07
C ILE A 2 25.22 38.36 -7.75
N ALA A 3 25.62 38.01 -6.54
CA ALA A 3 25.64 36.63 -6.04
C ALA A 3 24.20 36.17 -5.77
N GLY A 4 23.72 35.22 -6.57
CA GLY A 4 22.41 34.58 -6.37
C GLY A 4 22.45 33.62 -5.19
N LEU A 5 21.67 33.92 -4.15
CA LEU A 5 21.37 32.99 -3.06
C LEU A 5 20.45 31.89 -3.58
N ALA A 6 20.97 30.66 -3.68
CA ALA A 6 20.16 29.48 -3.92
C ALA A 6 19.37 29.14 -2.64
N LEU A 7 18.05 29.31 -2.67
CA LEU A 7 17.15 28.81 -1.63
C LEU A 7 17.11 27.27 -1.72
N THR A 8 17.77 26.59 -0.79
CA THR A 8 17.60 25.15 -0.61
C THR A 8 16.30 24.91 0.14
N THR A 9 15.26 24.44 -0.56
CA THR A 9 14.06 23.95 0.13
C THR A 9 14.45 22.67 0.85
N PRO A 10 14.20 22.55 2.17
CA PRO A 10 14.46 21.30 2.86
C PRO A 10 13.57 20.22 2.22
N LEU A 11 14.20 19.16 1.72
CA LEU A 11 13.48 17.96 1.32
C LEU A 11 12.81 17.42 2.58
N SER A 12 11.50 17.63 2.70
CA SER A 12 10.72 17.13 3.83
C SER A 12 10.71 15.59 3.74
N ALA A 13 11.63 14.96 4.44
CA ALA A 13 11.67 13.52 4.58
C ALA A 13 10.37 13.08 5.27
N LYS A 14 9.86 11.91 4.87
CA LYS A 14 8.67 11.36 5.52
C LYS A 14 9.02 11.01 6.95
N ASP A 15 8.20 11.45 7.89
CA ASP A 15 8.39 11.13 9.30
C ASP A 15 8.20 9.63 9.50
N SER A 16 9.25 8.92 9.93
CA SER A 16 9.12 7.51 10.28
C SER A 16 8.39 7.38 11.62
N LEU A 17 7.33 6.58 11.64
CA LEU A 17 6.52 6.28 12.82
C LEU A 17 6.91 4.94 13.45
N GLY A 18 7.76 4.16 12.78
CA GLY A 18 8.27 2.87 13.24
C GLY A 18 8.28 1.80 12.15
N VAL A 19 8.99 0.71 12.44
CA VAL A 19 9.02 -0.53 11.65
C VAL A 19 8.60 -1.68 12.56
N PHE A 20 7.66 -2.49 12.08
CA PHE A 20 6.98 -3.55 12.80
C PHE A 20 7.05 -4.82 11.93
N SER A 21 8.05 -5.66 12.19
CA SER A 21 8.34 -6.83 11.33
C SER A 21 8.48 -6.42 9.86
N ASP A 22 7.60 -6.87 8.98
CA ASP A 22 7.66 -6.60 7.53
C ASP A 22 6.99 -5.27 7.13
N TRP A 23 6.41 -4.54 8.09
CA TRP A 23 5.60 -3.34 7.84
C TRP A 23 6.23 -2.08 8.45
N GLY A 24 6.41 -1.05 7.64
CA GLY A 24 6.77 0.29 8.10
C GLY A 24 5.55 1.19 8.23
N ALA A 25 5.61 2.18 9.12
CA ALA A 25 4.61 3.24 9.24
C ALA A 25 5.27 4.61 9.06
N PHE A 26 4.62 5.50 8.30
CA PHE A 26 5.15 6.82 7.98
C PHE A 26 4.05 7.88 7.98
N ARG A 27 4.43 9.13 8.23
CA ARG A 27 3.63 10.32 7.94
C ARG A 27 4.29 11.09 6.80
N ASP A 28 3.44 11.57 5.90
CA ASP A 28 3.83 12.41 4.78
C ASP A 28 3.14 13.78 4.95
N ALA A 29 3.92 14.82 5.21
CA ALA A 29 3.41 16.17 5.38
C ALA A 29 3.15 16.87 4.04
N ALA A 30 3.93 16.53 3.01
CA ALA A 30 3.79 17.08 1.66
C ALA A 30 2.51 16.57 0.99
N VAL A 31 2.18 15.29 1.18
CA VAL A 31 0.88 14.70 0.84
C VAL A 31 0.20 14.31 2.14
N PRO A 32 -0.67 15.18 2.73
CA PRO A 32 -1.17 15.06 4.11
C PRO A 32 -1.88 13.72 4.40
N ARG A 33 -1.08 12.71 4.74
CA ARG A 33 -1.52 11.33 4.99
C ARG A 33 -0.54 10.63 5.92
N CYS A 34 -1.04 9.62 6.60
CA CYS A 34 -0.22 8.64 7.32
C CYS A 34 -0.49 7.28 6.73
N TYR A 35 0.50 6.42 6.63
CA TYR A 35 0.30 5.14 5.98
C TYR A 35 1.22 4.05 6.55
N ALA A 36 0.69 2.83 6.54
CA ALA A 36 1.48 1.62 6.68
C ALA A 36 1.92 1.13 5.28
N ILE A 37 3.11 0.57 5.15
CA ILE A 37 3.66 0.06 3.90
C ILE A 37 4.46 -1.23 4.10
N ALA A 38 4.35 -2.16 3.16
CA ALA A 38 5.19 -3.36 3.10
C ALA A 38 5.57 -3.72 1.67
N MET A 39 6.75 -4.31 1.51
CA MET A 39 7.17 -4.99 0.28
C MET A 39 6.71 -6.45 0.30
N PRO A 40 6.42 -7.07 -0.85
CA PRO A 40 6.10 -8.49 -0.87
C PRO A 40 7.35 -9.33 -0.61
N ALA A 41 7.11 -10.60 -0.25
CA ALA A 41 8.14 -11.61 -0.18
C ALA A 41 8.97 -11.67 -1.48
N ALA A 42 10.25 -11.99 -1.33
CA ALA A 42 11.18 -12.13 -2.45
C ALA A 42 10.63 -13.10 -3.50
N SER A 43 10.84 -12.75 -4.77
CA SER A 43 10.36 -13.54 -5.91
C SER A 43 11.34 -13.40 -7.06
N ARG A 44 11.67 -14.52 -7.70
CA ARG A 44 12.53 -14.58 -8.90
C ARG A 44 11.77 -14.24 -10.18
N LEU A 45 10.47 -13.99 -10.10
CA LEU A 45 9.66 -13.62 -11.26
C LEU A 45 10.04 -12.22 -11.74
N GLN A 46 10.02 -12.05 -13.07
CA GLN A 46 10.20 -10.74 -13.72
C GLN A 46 9.27 -9.68 -13.09
N ARG A 47 9.83 -8.49 -12.83
CA ARG A 47 9.14 -7.31 -12.30
C ARG A 47 9.29 -6.15 -13.27
N ASP A 48 8.17 -5.54 -13.66
CA ASP A 48 8.12 -4.29 -14.42
C ASP A 48 8.12 -3.08 -13.47
N PHE A 49 7.60 -3.26 -12.25
CA PHE A 49 7.52 -2.25 -11.20
C PHE A 49 7.97 -2.84 -9.87
N GLU A 50 8.43 -1.98 -8.95
CA GLU A 50 8.67 -2.40 -7.57
C GLU A 50 7.33 -2.51 -6.82
N PRO A 51 6.89 -3.72 -6.44
CA PRO A 51 5.60 -3.91 -5.81
C PRO A 51 5.59 -3.51 -4.33
N PHE A 52 4.47 -2.97 -3.88
CA PHE A 52 4.24 -2.68 -2.46
C PHE A 52 2.75 -2.69 -2.12
N ALA A 53 2.43 -2.90 -0.84
CA ALA A 53 1.11 -2.69 -0.27
C ALA A 53 1.14 -1.46 0.64
N THR A 54 0.14 -0.59 0.53
CA THR A 54 -0.03 0.58 1.40
C THR A 54 -1.44 0.66 1.96
N ILE A 55 -1.54 1.04 3.23
CA ILE A 55 -2.81 1.29 3.92
C ILE A 55 -2.75 2.71 4.44
N GLY A 56 -3.56 3.58 3.83
CA GLY A 56 -3.52 5.02 4.03
C GLY A 56 -4.64 5.55 4.91
N THR A 57 -4.28 6.50 5.76
CA THR A 57 -5.18 7.37 6.50
C THR A 57 -5.00 8.80 5.97
N TRP A 58 -6.10 9.38 5.51
CA TRP A 58 -6.18 10.70 4.87
C TRP A 58 -7.09 11.63 5.70
N PRO A 59 -6.54 12.37 6.68
CA PRO A 59 -7.34 13.20 7.58
C PRO A 59 -8.23 14.20 6.84
N ARG A 60 -7.67 14.91 5.85
CA ARG A 60 -8.41 15.92 5.07
C ARG A 60 -9.57 15.38 4.24
N ARG A 61 -9.57 14.06 3.97
CA ARG A 61 -10.63 13.39 3.18
C ARG A 61 -11.57 12.56 4.07
N GLY A 62 -11.32 12.51 5.38
CA GLY A 62 -12.05 11.63 6.30
C GLY A 62 -11.94 10.14 5.95
N LEU A 63 -10.87 9.74 5.24
CA LEU A 63 -10.65 8.35 4.82
C LEU A 63 -9.64 7.70 5.75
N ARG A 64 -9.95 6.51 6.24
CA ARG A 64 -9.06 5.68 7.06
C ARG A 64 -9.02 4.28 6.49
N GLY A 65 -7.85 3.65 6.52
CA GLY A 65 -7.70 2.27 6.05
C GLY A 65 -7.85 2.07 4.55
N GLN A 66 -7.63 3.11 3.73
CA GLN A 66 -7.69 2.95 2.27
C GLN A 66 -6.55 2.02 1.82
N VAL A 67 -6.89 0.92 1.16
CA VAL A 67 -5.89 -0.01 0.63
C VAL A 67 -5.47 0.40 -0.77
N HIS A 68 -4.18 0.27 -1.04
CA HIS A 68 -3.60 0.50 -2.34
C HIS A 68 -2.41 -0.43 -2.55
N PHE A 69 -2.34 -1.05 -3.73
CA PHE A 69 -1.31 -2.01 -4.08
C PHE A 69 -0.65 -1.61 -5.40
N ARG A 70 0.67 -1.46 -5.38
CA ARG A 70 1.50 -1.49 -6.59
C ARG A 70 1.87 -2.93 -6.88
N LEU A 71 1.46 -3.42 -8.04
CA LEU A 71 1.70 -4.77 -8.51
C LEU A 71 3.04 -4.86 -9.25
N SER A 72 3.65 -6.05 -9.29
CA SER A 72 4.97 -6.22 -9.90
C SER A 72 4.97 -6.14 -11.43
N ARG A 73 3.81 -6.20 -12.09
CA ARG A 73 3.72 -6.23 -13.55
C ARG A 73 2.56 -5.38 -14.05
N LYS A 74 2.69 -4.95 -15.31
CA LYS A 74 1.61 -4.25 -16.00
C LYS A 74 0.45 -5.21 -16.28
N LEU A 75 -0.72 -4.86 -15.76
CA LEU A 75 -1.98 -5.55 -15.94
C LEU A 75 -2.44 -5.52 -17.40
N ARG A 76 -3.01 -6.64 -17.86
CA ARG A 76 -3.82 -6.65 -19.08
C ARG A 76 -5.04 -5.73 -18.90
N ARG A 77 -5.54 -5.15 -19.99
CA ARG A 77 -6.87 -4.54 -19.98
C ARG A 77 -7.90 -5.56 -19.50
N ASP A 78 -8.81 -5.11 -18.64
CA ASP A 78 -9.89 -5.90 -18.05
C ASP A 78 -9.40 -7.18 -17.33
N SER A 79 -8.17 -7.15 -16.81
CA SER A 79 -7.69 -8.23 -15.95
C SER A 79 -8.49 -8.23 -14.65
N SER A 80 -9.03 -9.39 -14.27
CA SER A 80 -9.49 -9.58 -12.90
C SER A 80 -8.29 -9.49 -11.95
N ILE A 81 -8.46 -8.76 -10.86
CA ILE A 81 -7.47 -8.59 -9.81
C ILE A 81 -8.10 -9.12 -8.53
N THR A 82 -7.43 -10.03 -7.85
CA THR A 82 -7.98 -10.67 -6.67
C THR A 82 -6.98 -10.64 -5.53
N VAL A 83 -7.43 -10.19 -4.36
CA VAL A 83 -6.68 -10.33 -3.11
C VAL A 83 -7.31 -11.43 -2.25
N SER A 84 -6.47 -12.30 -1.69
CA SER A 84 -6.87 -13.38 -0.77
C SER A 84 -6.16 -13.24 0.56
N ILE A 85 -6.92 -13.27 1.66
CA ILE A 85 -6.45 -13.01 3.03
C ILE A 85 -7.24 -13.90 4.00
N GLY A 86 -6.57 -14.77 4.77
CA GLY A 86 -7.24 -15.57 5.80
C GLY A 86 -8.48 -16.34 5.30
N GLY A 87 -8.41 -16.93 4.10
CA GLY A 87 -9.55 -17.63 3.47
C GLY A 87 -10.58 -16.73 2.78
N LYS A 88 -10.59 -15.42 3.03
CA LYS A 88 -11.45 -14.45 2.34
C LYS A 88 -10.86 -14.05 0.99
N ARG A 89 -11.73 -13.68 0.06
CA ARG A 89 -11.34 -13.25 -1.29
C ARG A 89 -12.10 -11.98 -1.67
N PHE A 90 -11.39 -10.99 -2.19
CA PHE A 90 -11.95 -9.73 -2.67
C PHE A 90 -11.47 -9.46 -4.09
N GLU A 91 -12.38 -9.02 -4.95
CA GLU A 91 -12.05 -8.60 -6.30
C GLU A 91 -11.81 -7.09 -6.31
N LEU A 92 -10.58 -6.72 -6.67
CA LEU A 92 -10.10 -5.35 -6.67
C LEU A 92 -10.41 -4.67 -8.00
N THR A 93 -10.44 -3.34 -7.97
CA THR A 93 -10.42 -2.51 -9.18
C THR A 93 -9.01 -1.98 -9.40
N GLY A 94 -8.65 -1.67 -10.64
CA GLY A 94 -7.31 -1.19 -10.93
C GLY A 94 -6.97 -1.17 -12.41
N GLY A 95 -5.73 -0.79 -12.71
CA GLY A 95 -5.22 -0.66 -14.07
C GLY A 95 -3.76 -0.26 -14.08
N GLY A 96 -3.09 -0.45 -15.22
CA GLY A 96 -1.66 -0.20 -15.32
C GLY A 96 -0.89 -1.16 -14.41
N GLY A 97 -0.42 -0.69 -13.25
CA GLY A 97 0.23 -1.53 -12.23
C GLY A 97 -0.37 -1.34 -10.85
N ASP A 98 -1.55 -0.72 -10.73
CA ASP A 98 -2.13 -0.30 -9.46
C ASP A 98 -3.48 -0.99 -9.23
N ALA A 99 -3.78 -1.28 -7.96
CA ALA A 99 -5.04 -1.87 -7.54
C ALA A 99 -5.54 -1.27 -6.21
N TRP A 100 -6.85 -1.18 -6.08
CA TRP A 100 -7.59 -0.63 -4.93
C TRP A 100 -8.82 -1.48 -4.61
N ALA A 101 -9.33 -1.33 -3.39
CA ALA A 101 -10.70 -1.75 -3.10
C ALA A 101 -11.69 -0.97 -3.99
N ARG A 102 -12.86 -1.57 -4.25
CA ARG A 102 -13.91 -0.92 -5.05
C ARG A 102 -14.58 0.25 -4.32
N ASP A 103 -14.64 0.16 -3.01
CA ASP A 103 -15.31 1.14 -2.15
C ASP A 103 -14.75 1.07 -0.71
N ARG A 104 -15.21 2.00 0.13
CA ARG A 104 -14.80 2.11 1.54
C ARG A 104 -15.21 0.91 2.40
N THR A 105 -16.30 0.23 2.04
CA THR A 105 -16.77 -0.96 2.76
C THR A 105 -15.81 -2.12 2.51
N MET A 106 -15.37 -2.28 1.27
CA MET A 106 -14.35 -3.26 0.90
C MET A 106 -12.98 -2.91 1.50
N ASP A 107 -12.58 -1.63 1.54
CA ASP A 107 -11.38 -1.20 2.28
C ASP A 107 -11.43 -1.71 3.73
N ALA A 108 -12.52 -1.44 4.45
CA ALA A 108 -12.70 -1.87 5.83
C ALA A 108 -12.68 -3.39 5.98
N ALA A 109 -13.32 -4.13 5.07
CA ALA A 109 -13.32 -5.60 5.08
C ALA A 109 -11.93 -6.20 4.82
N ILE A 110 -11.15 -5.61 3.92
CA ILE A 110 -9.76 -6.02 3.65
C ILE A 110 -8.89 -5.72 4.87
N VAL A 111 -8.96 -4.51 5.43
CA VAL A 111 -8.20 -4.13 6.64
C VAL A 111 -8.54 -5.07 7.80
N ALA A 112 -9.81 -5.37 8.03
CA ALA A 112 -10.23 -6.32 9.06
C ALA A 112 -9.63 -7.71 8.82
N ALA A 113 -9.65 -8.21 7.58
CA ALA A 113 -9.03 -9.49 7.24
C ALA A 113 -7.50 -9.47 7.43
N MET A 114 -6.83 -8.35 7.12
CA MET A 114 -5.39 -8.19 7.33
C MET A 114 -5.00 -8.25 8.81
N ARG A 115 -5.86 -7.78 9.71
CA ARG A 115 -5.60 -7.80 11.16
C ARG A 115 -5.68 -9.21 11.76
N SER A 116 -6.33 -10.15 11.07
CA SER A 116 -6.62 -11.49 11.61
C SER A 116 -5.96 -12.64 10.81
N ALA A 117 -4.99 -12.33 9.95
CA ALA A 117 -4.35 -13.32 9.09
C ALA A 117 -2.84 -13.06 9.01
N ASP A 118 -2.08 -14.10 8.69
CA ASP A 118 -0.61 -14.01 8.63
C ASP A 118 -0.08 -13.67 7.23
N ARG A 119 -0.93 -13.82 6.20
CA ARG A 119 -0.53 -13.66 4.80
C ARG A 119 -1.65 -13.09 3.94
N MET A 120 -1.25 -12.26 2.99
CA MET A 120 -2.08 -11.75 1.89
C MET A 120 -1.45 -12.07 0.54
N VAL A 121 -2.25 -12.51 -0.43
CA VAL A 121 -1.78 -12.78 -1.80
C VAL A 121 -2.66 -12.07 -2.81
N ILE A 122 -2.05 -11.24 -3.66
CA ILE A 122 -2.71 -10.57 -4.78
C ILE A 122 -2.36 -11.33 -6.05
N ARG A 123 -3.36 -11.63 -6.89
CA ARG A 123 -3.22 -12.34 -8.16
C ARG A 123 -3.84 -11.53 -9.30
N ALA A 124 -3.18 -11.54 -10.45
CA ALA A 124 -3.68 -10.92 -11.68
C ALA A 124 -3.00 -11.51 -12.92
N THR A 125 -3.36 -11.01 -14.11
CA THR A 125 -2.79 -11.41 -15.40
C THR A 125 -2.11 -10.22 -16.09
N ASP A 126 -0.88 -10.42 -16.57
CA ASP A 126 -0.10 -9.38 -17.24
C ASP A 126 -0.52 -9.18 -18.71
N THR A 127 -0.01 -8.13 -19.35
CA THR A 127 -0.29 -7.80 -20.76
C THR A 127 0.10 -8.89 -21.76
N ARG A 128 0.94 -9.85 -21.36
CA ARG A 128 1.34 -11.02 -22.16
C ARG A 128 0.50 -12.27 -21.86
N GLY A 129 -0.57 -12.13 -21.08
CA GLY A 129 -1.44 -13.24 -20.68
C GLY A 129 -0.88 -14.14 -19.58
N ARG A 130 0.24 -13.77 -18.94
CA ARG A 130 0.86 -14.58 -17.89
C ARG A 130 0.27 -14.22 -16.53
N ARG A 131 -0.13 -15.24 -15.77
CA ARG A 131 -0.56 -15.06 -14.38
C ARG A 131 0.63 -14.72 -13.50
N PHE A 132 0.44 -13.82 -12.54
CA PHE A 132 1.45 -13.49 -11.55
C PHE A 132 0.80 -13.20 -10.19
N SER A 133 1.63 -13.15 -9.14
CA SER A 133 1.17 -12.86 -7.79
C SER A 133 2.17 -12.09 -6.96
N ASN A 134 1.67 -11.22 -6.08
CA ASN A 134 2.44 -10.55 -5.03
C ASN A 134 1.97 -11.07 -3.67
N THR A 135 2.89 -11.65 -2.89
CA THR A 135 2.60 -12.26 -1.58
C THR A 135 3.21 -11.42 -0.49
N TYR A 136 2.44 -11.07 0.52
CA TYR A 136 2.85 -10.24 1.65
C TYR A 136 2.67 -11.02 2.95
N SER A 137 3.70 -10.98 3.80
CA SER A 137 3.54 -11.28 5.22
C SER A 137 2.69 -10.18 5.87
N LEU A 138 1.84 -10.56 6.81
CA LEU A 138 1.03 -9.63 7.59
C LEU A 138 1.54 -9.48 9.03
N ALA A 139 2.70 -10.07 9.34
CA ALA A 139 3.39 -9.85 10.62
C ALA A 139 3.64 -8.34 10.82
N GLY A 140 3.10 -7.79 11.91
CA GLY A 140 3.22 -6.35 12.23
C GLY A 140 2.30 -5.40 11.45
N ALA A 141 1.48 -5.90 10.52
CA ALA A 141 0.57 -5.07 9.71
C ALA A 141 -0.41 -4.29 10.59
N ALA A 142 -1.06 -4.96 11.55
CA ALA A 142 -2.02 -4.34 12.46
C ALA A 142 -1.39 -3.19 13.25
N THR A 143 -0.22 -3.42 13.84
CA THR A 143 0.53 -2.43 14.61
C THR A 143 0.95 -1.22 13.76
N ALA A 144 1.45 -1.47 12.54
CA ALA A 144 1.82 -0.41 11.62
C ALA A 144 0.61 0.45 11.19
N MET A 145 -0.54 -0.17 10.91
CA MET A 145 -1.79 0.53 10.59
C MET A 145 -2.29 1.38 11.76
N ASP A 146 -2.17 0.88 12.98
CA ASP A 146 -2.56 1.62 14.19
C ASP A 146 -1.64 2.81 14.45
N ALA A 147 -0.32 2.62 14.31
CA ALA A 147 0.67 3.69 14.44
C ALA A 147 0.39 4.83 13.44
N ALA A 148 0.13 4.49 12.18
CA ALA A 148 -0.23 5.46 11.15
C ALA A 148 -1.54 6.19 11.48
N THR A 149 -2.56 5.47 11.95
CA THR A 149 -3.87 6.06 12.30
C THR A 149 -3.74 7.01 13.50
N LEU A 150 -3.03 6.61 14.55
CA LEU A 150 -2.78 7.44 15.73
C LEU A 150 -1.98 8.70 15.39
N ALA A 151 -0.95 8.57 14.55
CA ALA A 151 -0.19 9.73 14.10
C ALA A 151 -1.09 10.75 13.40
N CYS A 152 -2.05 10.30 12.59
CA CYS A 152 -2.96 11.19 11.88
C CYS A 152 -4.14 11.70 12.72
N ALA A 153 -4.44 11.10 13.88
CA ALA A 153 -5.51 11.52 14.78
C ALA A 153 -5.08 12.56 15.83
N ARG A 154 -3.77 12.68 16.10
CA ARG A 154 -3.21 13.66 17.06
C ARG A 154 -3.13 15.10 16.50
N ARG A 155 -3.94 15.44 15.51
CA ARG A 155 -4.06 16.77 14.87
C ARG A 155 -5.48 16.94 14.34
#